data_AF-A0A6N3CFM4-F1
#
_entry.id   AF-A0A6N3CFM4-F1
#
_cell.length_a   1.000
_cell.length_b   1.000
_cell.length_c   1.000
_cell.angle_alpha   90.00
_cell.angle_beta   90.00
_cell.angle_gamma   90.00
#
_symmetry.space_group_name_H-M   'P 1'
#
loop_
_entity.id
_entity.type
_entity.pdbx_description
1 polymer ?
#
loop_
_entity_poly.entity_id
_entity_poly.type
_entity_poly.pdbx_seq_one_letter_code
_entity_poly.pdbx_strand_id
1 'polypeptide(L)'
;MEKYIEQKFVGERALFQSNNIELSYCTFADGESPLKESKNININNTGFKWKYPLWYCENVKVKDSTMFDMARAGIWYTNNISMKNVTYDAPKGFRRCNNVELDNVIIPNALETLWNCTYVKMNNVTAKGDYFAMGSCDMEIENLTLIGNYSFDGGRNIVIRNANMLSKDAFWNSENVTVYDSYISGQYFGWNSKNVTLVNCTIESE
;
A
#
# COMPACT_ATOMS: atom_id res chain seq x y z
N MET A 1 -8.54 -26.61 -1.75
CA MET A 1 -8.19 -25.40 -0.99
C MET A 1 -7.93 -25.83 0.44
N GLU A 2 -6.69 -25.72 0.90
CA GLU A 2 -6.28 -26.09 2.26
C GLU A 2 -6.64 -24.96 3.23
N LYS A 3 -7.03 -25.29 4.46
CA LYS A 3 -7.50 -24.31 5.45
C LYS A 3 -6.68 -24.36 6.73
N TYR A 4 -6.24 -23.21 7.19
CA TYR A 4 -5.59 -23.01 8.48
C TYR A 4 -6.46 -22.07 9.30
N ILE A 5 -6.89 -22.55 10.47
CA ILE A 5 -7.80 -21.82 11.36
C ILE A 5 -7.16 -21.75 12.74
N GLU A 6 -7.10 -20.55 13.33
CA GLU A 6 -6.60 -20.33 14.71
C GLU A 6 -5.16 -20.83 14.93
N GLN A 7 -4.36 -20.87 13.86
CA GLN A 7 -2.98 -21.34 13.92
C GLN A 7 -2.02 -20.22 14.30
N LYS A 8 -1.00 -20.58 15.09
CA LYS A 8 0.16 -19.72 15.35
C LYS A 8 1.38 -20.30 14.64
N PHE A 9 1.91 -19.56 13.68
CA PHE A 9 3.12 -19.90 12.95
C PHE A 9 4.33 -19.19 13.55
N VAL A 10 5.43 -19.92 13.71
CA VAL A 10 6.74 -19.44 14.17
C VAL A 10 7.83 -20.06 13.30
N GLY A 11 9.01 -19.45 13.27
CA GLY A 11 10.12 -19.89 12.44
C GLY A 11 10.04 -19.35 11.01
N GLU A 12 11.18 -19.36 10.33
CA GLU A 12 11.29 -18.90 8.95
C GLU A 12 10.41 -19.76 8.02
N ARG A 13 9.75 -19.12 7.04
CA ARG A 13 9.09 -19.81 5.91
C ARG A 13 8.01 -20.83 6.29
N ALA A 14 7.27 -20.56 7.36
CA ALA A 14 6.25 -21.47 7.89
C ALA A 14 5.24 -22.04 6.86
N LEU A 15 4.85 -21.26 5.85
CA LEU A 15 3.94 -21.66 4.77
C LEU A 15 4.53 -21.30 3.39
N PHE A 16 5.84 -21.40 3.23
CA PHE A 16 6.54 -21.08 1.99
C PHE A 16 6.04 -21.91 0.81
N GLN A 17 5.94 -21.28 -0.37
CA GLN A 17 5.45 -21.91 -1.61
C GLN A 17 4.06 -22.54 -1.52
N SER A 18 3.23 -22.06 -0.59
CA SER A 18 1.85 -22.51 -0.48
C SER A 18 1.04 -22.15 -1.71
N ASN A 19 0.11 -23.02 -2.09
CA ASN A 19 -0.80 -22.79 -3.20
C ASN A 19 -2.23 -23.16 -2.82
N ASN A 20 -3.18 -22.25 -3.09
CA ASN A 20 -4.61 -22.48 -2.87
C ASN A 20 -4.95 -22.73 -1.40
N ILE A 21 -4.60 -21.76 -0.54
CA ILE A 21 -4.81 -21.84 0.91
C ILE A 21 -5.74 -20.73 1.42
N GLU A 22 -6.40 -21.01 2.53
CA GLU A 22 -7.23 -20.08 3.29
C GLU A 22 -6.74 -20.02 4.74
N LEU A 23 -6.41 -18.81 5.21
CA LEU A 23 -5.96 -18.51 6.56
C LEU A 23 -7.06 -17.72 7.26
N SER A 24 -7.49 -18.19 8.43
CA SER A 24 -8.52 -17.51 9.24
C SER A 24 -8.10 -17.48 10.70
N TYR A 25 -8.13 -16.30 11.34
CA TYR A 25 -7.77 -16.15 12.76
C TYR A 25 -6.35 -16.62 13.10
N CYS A 26 -5.43 -16.56 12.13
CA CYS A 26 -4.06 -17.01 12.31
C CYS A 26 -3.16 -15.89 12.88
N THR A 27 -2.00 -16.27 13.40
CA THR A 27 -0.92 -15.35 13.74
C THR A 27 0.40 -15.86 13.18
N PHE A 28 1.05 -15.07 12.35
CA PHE A 28 2.46 -15.25 12.02
C PHE A 28 3.29 -14.46 13.02
N ALA A 29 3.92 -15.16 13.96
CA ALA A 29 4.75 -14.59 15.00
C ALA A 29 6.22 -14.50 14.53
N ASP A 30 7.20 -14.65 15.43
CA ASP A 30 8.62 -14.60 15.11
C ASP A 30 8.99 -15.63 14.02
N GLY A 31 9.39 -15.14 12.86
CA GLY A 31 9.62 -15.95 11.65
C GLY A 31 9.56 -15.12 10.36
N GLU A 32 10.66 -15.05 9.62
CA GLU A 32 10.73 -14.25 8.38
C GLU A 32 10.12 -15.00 7.18
N SER A 33 9.58 -14.24 6.21
CA SER A 33 9.14 -14.76 4.90
C SER A 33 8.07 -15.88 4.95
N PRO A 34 7.05 -15.83 5.82
CA PRO A 34 6.15 -16.95 6.05
C PRO A 34 5.40 -17.45 4.81
N LEU A 35 4.94 -16.57 3.92
CA LEU A 35 4.18 -16.93 2.71
C LEU A 35 4.96 -16.63 1.43
N LYS A 36 6.28 -16.48 1.50
CA LYS A 36 7.09 -16.16 0.32
C LYS A 36 6.90 -17.20 -0.81
N GLU A 37 6.91 -16.76 -2.07
CA GLU A 37 6.68 -17.58 -3.29
C GLU A 37 5.31 -18.30 -3.33
N SER A 38 4.30 -17.79 -2.62
CA SER A 38 2.98 -18.45 -2.52
C SER A 38 1.95 -17.85 -3.46
N LYS A 39 0.92 -18.63 -3.81
CA LYS A 39 -0.13 -18.18 -4.75
C LYS A 39 -1.54 -18.63 -4.37
N ASN A 40 -2.54 -17.86 -4.79
CA ASN A 40 -3.95 -18.12 -4.53
C ASN A 40 -4.24 -18.23 -3.02
N ILE A 41 -4.04 -17.13 -2.31
CA ILE A 41 -4.08 -17.07 -0.84
C ILE A 41 -5.24 -16.19 -0.41
N ASN A 42 -6.14 -16.73 0.41
CA ASN A 42 -7.17 -15.95 1.10
C ASN A 42 -6.78 -15.83 2.58
N ILE A 43 -6.71 -14.60 3.09
CA ILE A 43 -6.27 -14.31 4.46
C ILE A 43 -7.35 -13.46 5.13
N ASN A 44 -7.93 -13.97 6.21
CA ASN A 44 -8.96 -13.30 6.97
C ASN A 44 -8.57 -13.26 8.44
N ASN A 45 -8.84 -12.14 9.12
CA ASN A 45 -8.65 -12.02 10.58
C ASN A 45 -7.27 -12.45 11.07
N THR A 46 -6.21 -12.17 10.31
CA THR A 46 -4.87 -12.69 10.58
C THR A 46 -3.91 -11.58 10.98
N GLY A 47 -3.05 -11.87 11.97
CA GLY A 47 -2.00 -10.96 12.42
C GLY A 47 -0.62 -11.36 11.88
N PHE A 48 0.08 -10.42 11.24
CA PHE A 48 1.49 -10.58 10.84
C PHE A 48 2.38 -9.76 11.75
N LYS A 49 3.15 -10.43 12.60
CA LYS A 49 4.00 -9.79 13.62
C LYS A 49 5.47 -9.72 13.23
N TRP A 50 5.85 -10.23 12.06
CA TRP A 50 7.24 -10.31 11.64
C TRP A 50 7.43 -10.11 10.15
N LYS A 51 8.69 -9.99 9.73
CA LYS A 51 9.10 -9.41 8.44
C LYS A 51 8.72 -10.25 7.22
N TYR A 52 8.59 -9.55 6.11
CA TYR A 52 8.47 -10.10 4.75
C TYR A 52 7.28 -11.05 4.50
N PRO A 53 6.07 -10.83 5.05
CA PRO A 53 4.96 -11.77 4.93
C PRO A 53 4.62 -12.21 3.51
N LEU A 54 4.54 -11.27 2.56
CA LEU A 54 4.01 -11.52 1.20
C LEU A 54 5.05 -11.11 0.14
N TRP A 55 6.12 -11.90 0.04
CA TRP A 55 7.14 -11.70 -0.99
C TRP A 55 6.93 -12.64 -2.17
N TYR A 56 7.05 -12.13 -3.40
CA TYR A 56 6.90 -12.93 -4.63
C TYR A 56 5.59 -13.72 -4.67
N CYS A 57 4.50 -13.12 -4.18
CA CYS A 57 3.21 -13.79 -4.14
C CYS A 57 2.37 -13.46 -5.38
N GLU A 58 1.36 -14.30 -5.64
CA GLU A 58 0.40 -14.08 -6.73
C GLU A 58 -1.03 -14.36 -6.27
N ASN A 59 -1.99 -13.50 -6.62
CA ASN A 59 -3.42 -13.66 -6.28
C ASN A 59 -3.64 -13.77 -4.77
N VAL A 60 -3.44 -12.65 -4.07
CA VAL A 60 -3.56 -12.56 -2.60
C VAL A 60 -4.76 -11.70 -2.23
N LYS A 61 -5.61 -12.20 -1.33
CA LYS A 61 -6.71 -11.43 -0.75
C LYS A 61 -6.54 -11.38 0.75
N VAL A 62 -6.45 -10.18 1.32
CA VAL A 62 -6.32 -9.95 2.75
C VAL A 62 -7.50 -9.14 3.25
N LYS A 63 -8.18 -9.63 4.28
CA LYS A 63 -9.35 -8.98 4.88
C LYS A 63 -9.27 -8.94 6.39
N ASP A 64 -9.73 -7.85 6.97
CA ASP A 64 -9.95 -7.71 8.43
C ASP A 64 -8.71 -8.10 9.25
N SER A 65 -7.53 -7.72 8.77
CA SER A 65 -6.23 -8.23 9.23
C SER A 65 -5.28 -7.09 9.62
N THR A 66 -4.22 -7.43 10.34
CA THR A 66 -3.26 -6.44 10.84
C THR A 66 -1.83 -6.85 10.52
N MET A 67 -1.07 -5.91 9.94
CA MET A 67 0.38 -5.97 9.82
C MET A 67 0.96 -5.10 10.93
N PHE A 68 1.68 -5.69 11.88
CA PHE A 68 2.23 -4.98 13.05
C PHE A 68 3.58 -4.35 12.73
N ASP A 69 4.08 -3.48 13.61
CA ASP A 69 5.34 -2.71 13.50
C ASP A 69 6.55 -3.47 12.93
N MET A 70 6.71 -4.73 13.31
CA MET A 70 7.79 -5.60 12.89
C MET A 70 7.55 -6.32 11.55
N ALA A 71 6.36 -6.21 10.95
CA ALA A 71 6.04 -6.68 9.60
C ALA A 71 6.62 -5.79 8.49
N ARG A 72 7.83 -5.30 8.71
CA ARG A 72 8.56 -4.37 7.83
C ARG A 72 8.84 -5.01 6.48
N ALA A 73 8.93 -4.16 5.46
CA ALA A 73 9.22 -4.58 4.08
C ALA A 73 8.24 -5.69 3.66
N GLY A 74 6.97 -5.56 4.00
CA GLY A 74 6.15 -6.75 4.15
C GLY A 74 5.63 -7.36 2.85
N ILE A 75 5.47 -6.55 1.80
CA ILE A 75 4.79 -6.95 0.57
C ILE A 75 5.60 -6.51 -0.64
N TRP A 76 6.45 -7.38 -1.18
CA TRP A 76 7.37 -7.02 -2.27
C TRP A 76 7.20 -7.99 -3.44
N TYR A 77 7.31 -7.48 -4.67
CA TYR A 77 7.24 -8.28 -5.91
C TYR A 77 5.98 -9.14 -6.02
N THR A 78 4.87 -8.66 -5.47
CA THR A 78 3.61 -9.40 -5.42
C THR A 78 2.65 -8.89 -6.50
N ASN A 79 2.01 -9.82 -7.20
CA ASN A 79 1.06 -9.52 -8.26
C ASN A 79 -0.37 -9.86 -7.83
N ASN A 80 -1.34 -9.04 -8.21
CA ASN A 80 -2.77 -9.23 -7.93
C ASN A 80 -3.04 -9.35 -6.43
N ILE A 81 -2.81 -8.27 -5.67
CA ILE A 81 -3.07 -8.22 -4.23
C ILE A 81 -4.22 -7.27 -3.92
N SER A 82 -5.16 -7.73 -3.11
CA SER A 82 -6.23 -6.90 -2.55
C SER A 82 -6.17 -6.91 -1.02
N MET A 83 -6.32 -5.73 -0.42
CA MET A 83 -6.44 -5.55 1.03
C MET A 83 -7.70 -4.78 1.36
N LYS A 84 -8.52 -5.34 2.26
CA LYS A 84 -9.76 -4.70 2.72
C LYS A 84 -9.87 -4.68 4.24
N ASN A 85 -10.19 -3.53 4.83
CA ASN A 85 -10.29 -3.36 6.29
C ASN A 85 -8.99 -3.79 6.99
N VAL A 86 -7.85 -3.26 6.53
CA VAL A 86 -6.53 -3.64 7.02
C VAL A 86 -5.86 -2.46 7.71
N THR A 87 -5.28 -2.71 8.88
CA THR A 87 -4.30 -1.80 9.49
C THR A 87 -2.90 -2.29 9.15
N TYR A 88 -2.15 -1.48 8.41
CA TYR A 88 -0.74 -1.72 8.08
C TYR A 88 0.14 -0.80 8.92
N ASP A 89 0.37 -1.16 10.17
CA ASP A 89 1.20 -0.40 11.10
C ASP A 89 2.67 -0.84 11.02
N ALA A 90 3.25 -0.88 9.82
CA ALA A 90 4.65 -1.22 9.63
C ALA A 90 5.28 -0.31 8.58
N PRO A 91 6.55 0.11 8.74
CA PRO A 91 7.24 0.81 7.68
C PRO A 91 7.53 -0.13 6.50
N LYS A 92 7.57 0.43 5.30
CA LYS A 92 7.91 -0.20 4.03
C LYS A 92 6.89 -1.24 3.58
N GLY A 93 5.73 -0.80 3.09
CA GLY A 93 4.72 -1.67 2.48
C GLY A 93 4.74 -1.58 0.96
N PHE A 94 4.46 -2.65 0.23
CA PHE A 94 4.25 -2.61 -1.23
C PHE A 94 5.44 -2.03 -2.02
N ARG A 95 6.37 -2.89 -2.42
CA ARG A 95 7.47 -2.50 -3.31
C ARG A 95 7.42 -3.32 -4.59
N ARG A 96 7.44 -2.65 -5.75
CA ARG A 96 7.44 -3.31 -7.07
C ARG A 96 6.30 -4.33 -7.22
N CYS A 97 5.12 -3.95 -6.75
CA CYS A 97 3.91 -4.76 -6.87
C CYS A 97 3.14 -4.37 -8.14
N ASN A 98 2.40 -5.31 -8.71
CA ASN A 98 1.55 -5.08 -9.87
C ASN A 98 0.10 -5.45 -9.52
N ASN A 99 -0.86 -4.61 -9.91
CA ASN A 99 -2.28 -4.79 -9.64
C ASN A 99 -2.57 -4.87 -8.11
N VAL A 100 -2.55 -3.71 -7.47
CA VAL A 100 -2.73 -3.54 -6.03
C VAL A 100 -4.07 -2.85 -5.76
N GLU A 101 -4.94 -3.45 -4.97
CA GLU A 101 -6.22 -2.87 -4.55
C GLU A 101 -6.25 -2.68 -3.03
N LEU A 102 -6.47 -1.44 -2.57
CA LEU A 102 -6.58 -1.09 -1.16
C LEU A 102 -7.96 -0.47 -0.90
N ASP A 103 -8.76 -1.08 -0.04
CA ASP A 103 -10.12 -0.62 0.33
C ASP A 103 -10.24 -0.51 1.86
N ASN A 104 -10.47 0.69 2.39
CA ASN A 104 -10.53 0.92 3.83
C ASN A 104 -9.25 0.44 4.55
N VAL A 105 -8.11 1.08 4.22
CA VAL A 105 -6.79 0.71 4.74
C VAL A 105 -6.16 1.88 5.50
N ILE A 106 -5.60 1.60 6.67
CA ILE A 106 -4.90 2.59 7.49
C ILE A 106 -3.42 2.23 7.55
N ILE A 107 -2.55 3.15 7.14
CA ILE A 107 -1.10 2.99 7.09
C ILE A 107 -0.45 4.12 7.92
N PRO A 108 -0.50 4.04 9.27
CA PRO A 108 -0.01 5.12 10.13
C PRO A 108 1.51 5.33 10.05
N ASN A 109 2.24 4.34 9.51
CA ASN A 109 3.66 4.42 9.21
C ASN A 109 3.92 3.98 7.76
N ALA A 110 3.67 4.87 6.81
CA ALA A 110 3.78 4.64 5.38
C ALA A 110 5.16 4.99 4.79
N LEU A 111 6.23 4.91 5.59
CA LEU A 111 7.60 5.11 5.09
C LEU A 111 7.93 4.09 4.00
N GLU A 112 8.50 4.52 2.88
CA GLU A 112 8.82 3.65 1.72
C GLU A 112 7.65 2.77 1.26
N THR A 113 6.43 3.33 1.27
CA THR A 113 5.22 2.58 0.92
C THR A 113 4.75 2.86 -0.51
N LEU A 114 4.30 1.80 -1.22
CA LEU A 114 3.88 1.83 -2.63
C LEU A 114 5.00 2.28 -3.58
N TRP A 115 6.23 1.86 -3.34
CA TRP A 115 7.34 2.25 -4.20
C TRP A 115 7.39 1.42 -5.48
N ASN A 116 7.40 2.10 -6.63
CA ASN A 116 7.50 1.52 -7.98
C ASN A 116 6.41 0.47 -8.27
N CYS A 117 5.18 0.70 -7.84
CA CYS A 117 4.05 -0.18 -8.12
C CYS A 117 3.33 0.27 -9.40
N THR A 118 2.60 -0.66 -10.03
CA THR A 118 1.84 -0.38 -11.26
C THR A 118 0.42 -0.93 -11.13
N TYR A 119 -0.56 -0.21 -11.67
CA TYR A 119 -1.99 -0.52 -11.53
C TYR A 119 -2.41 -0.55 -10.06
N VAL A 120 -2.49 0.63 -9.44
CA VAL A 120 -2.86 0.76 -8.03
C VAL A 120 -4.22 1.41 -7.91
N LYS A 121 -5.15 0.74 -7.21
CA LYS A 121 -6.46 1.27 -6.87
C LYS A 121 -6.56 1.46 -5.37
N MET A 122 -6.99 2.65 -4.96
CA MET A 122 -7.16 3.00 -3.55
C MET A 122 -8.54 3.61 -3.34
N ASN A 123 -9.26 3.10 -2.34
CA ASN A 123 -10.52 3.65 -1.87
C ASN A 123 -10.49 3.76 -0.34
N ASN A 124 -10.73 4.96 0.18
CA ASN A 124 -10.76 5.22 1.62
C ASN A 124 -9.46 4.76 2.31
N VAL A 125 -8.35 5.44 2.00
CA VAL A 125 -7.03 5.14 2.57
C VAL A 125 -6.54 6.31 3.40
N THR A 126 -6.05 6.02 4.60
CA THR A 126 -5.32 6.99 5.43
C THR A 126 -3.86 6.56 5.53
N ALA A 127 -2.93 7.45 5.20
CA ALA A 127 -1.51 7.15 5.23
C ALA A 127 -0.68 8.30 5.81
N LYS A 128 0.42 7.96 6.49
CA LYS A 128 1.40 8.94 6.96
C LYS A 128 2.82 8.49 6.66
N GLY A 129 3.52 9.17 5.77
CA GLY A 129 4.90 8.85 5.44
C GLY A 129 5.42 9.63 4.23
N ASP A 130 6.71 9.94 4.26
CA ASP A 130 7.39 10.59 3.15
C ASP A 130 7.55 9.63 1.96
N TYR A 131 7.61 10.20 0.75
CA TYR A 131 7.76 9.48 -0.51
C TYR A 131 6.68 8.42 -0.74
N PHE A 132 5.49 8.61 -0.17
CA PHE A 132 4.36 7.72 -0.40
C PHE A 132 4.10 7.59 -1.91
N ALA A 133 4.03 6.37 -2.41
CA ALA A 133 3.81 6.05 -3.82
C ALA A 133 4.91 6.49 -4.82
N MET A 134 6.15 6.69 -4.36
CA MET A 134 7.29 7.07 -5.22
C MET A 134 7.49 6.11 -6.40
N GLY A 135 7.60 6.66 -7.60
CA GLY A 135 7.86 5.96 -8.86
C GLY A 135 6.74 5.03 -9.32
N SER A 136 5.57 5.11 -8.68
CA SER A 136 4.41 4.30 -9.08
C SER A 136 3.70 4.88 -10.29
N CYS A 137 3.01 4.03 -11.05
CA CYS A 137 2.24 4.47 -12.21
C CYS A 137 0.89 3.77 -12.35
N ASP A 138 0.02 4.40 -13.13
CA ASP A 138 -1.32 3.91 -13.45
C ASP A 138 -2.15 3.73 -12.16
N MET A 139 -2.46 4.85 -11.51
CA MET A 139 -3.11 4.88 -10.19
C MET A 139 -4.49 5.53 -10.24
N GLU A 140 -5.46 4.90 -9.59
CA GLU A 140 -6.80 5.45 -9.33
C GLU A 140 -7.00 5.55 -7.82
N ILE A 141 -7.17 6.77 -7.31
CA ILE A 141 -7.19 7.05 -5.88
C ILE A 141 -8.45 7.85 -5.54
N GLU A 142 -9.19 7.37 -4.56
CA GLU A 142 -10.46 7.93 -4.11
C GLU A 142 -10.48 7.97 -2.57
N ASN A 143 -10.88 9.11 -1.98
CA ASN A 143 -10.98 9.29 -0.53
C ASN A 143 -9.64 9.05 0.21
N LEU A 144 -8.59 9.75 -0.22
CA LEU A 144 -7.26 9.66 0.40
C LEU A 144 -7.07 10.74 1.48
N THR A 145 -6.61 10.34 2.67
CA THR A 145 -6.02 11.25 3.66
C THR A 145 -4.52 10.96 3.78
N LEU A 146 -3.67 11.94 3.46
CA LEU A 146 -2.22 11.74 3.41
C LEU A 146 -1.47 12.85 4.14
N ILE A 147 -0.52 12.45 4.99
CA ILE A 147 0.46 13.35 5.61
C ILE A 147 1.86 12.85 5.30
N GLY A 148 2.67 13.63 4.58
CA GLY A 148 4.05 13.28 4.29
C GLY A 148 4.63 14.07 3.13
N ASN A 149 5.95 14.18 3.07
CA ASN A 149 6.64 14.98 2.06
C ASN A 149 6.91 14.18 0.79
N TYR A 150 6.98 14.86 -0.35
CA TYR A 150 7.39 14.27 -1.63
C TYR A 150 6.53 13.08 -2.05
N SER A 151 5.23 13.16 -1.74
CA SER A 151 4.27 12.16 -2.19
C SER A 151 4.32 12.04 -3.71
N PHE A 152 4.05 10.85 -4.23
CA PHE A 152 3.99 10.56 -5.67
C PHE A 152 5.23 10.97 -6.47
N ASP A 153 6.41 11.15 -5.84
CA ASP A 153 7.62 11.55 -6.56
C ASP A 153 7.93 10.60 -7.74
N GLY A 154 8.06 11.15 -8.94
CA GLY A 154 8.30 10.39 -10.17
C GLY A 154 7.08 9.58 -10.66
N GLY A 155 5.90 9.84 -10.08
CA GLY A 155 4.67 9.14 -10.39
C GLY A 155 4.11 9.46 -11.78
N ARG A 156 3.44 8.50 -12.41
CA ARG A 156 2.88 8.69 -13.77
C ARG A 156 1.47 8.16 -13.94
N ASN A 157 0.64 8.86 -14.71
CA ASN A 157 -0.75 8.46 -15.00
C ASN A 157 -1.55 8.25 -13.70
N ILE A 158 -1.74 9.31 -12.94
CA ILE A 158 -2.36 9.27 -11.61
C ILE A 158 -3.65 10.06 -11.64
N VAL A 159 -4.74 9.46 -11.16
CA VAL A 159 -6.00 10.15 -10.95
C VAL A 159 -6.39 10.08 -9.47
N ILE A 160 -6.54 11.25 -8.85
CA ILE A 160 -6.91 11.41 -7.43
C ILE A 160 -8.24 12.15 -7.32
N ARG A 161 -9.12 11.70 -6.45
CA ARG A 161 -10.43 12.31 -6.18
C ARG A 161 -10.71 12.34 -4.68
N ASN A 162 -11.36 13.41 -4.23
CA ASN A 162 -11.84 13.56 -2.84
C ASN A 162 -10.73 13.34 -1.80
N ALA A 163 -9.56 13.97 -2.01
CA ALA A 163 -8.40 13.79 -1.16
C ALA A 163 -8.15 15.00 -0.24
N ASN A 164 -7.52 14.73 0.90
CA ASN A 164 -6.94 15.73 1.80
C ASN A 164 -5.46 15.37 2.03
N MET A 165 -4.57 16.22 1.52
CA MET A 165 -3.13 15.94 1.50
C MET A 165 -2.34 17.09 2.12
N LEU A 166 -1.45 16.75 3.06
CA LEU A 166 -0.42 17.64 3.58
C LEU A 166 0.95 17.13 3.10
N SER A 167 1.50 17.79 2.08
CA SER A 167 2.76 17.37 1.45
C SER A 167 3.57 18.54 0.92
N LYS A 168 4.85 18.60 1.28
CA LYS A 168 5.76 19.66 0.86
C LYS A 168 5.90 19.82 -0.67
N ASP A 169 5.86 18.74 -1.45
CA ASP A 169 5.81 18.76 -2.93
C ASP A 169 5.11 17.49 -3.40
N ALA A 170 3.79 17.55 -3.53
CA ALA A 170 2.95 16.36 -3.71
C ALA A 170 3.13 15.66 -5.06
N PHE A 171 3.74 16.32 -6.06
CA PHE A 171 3.85 15.80 -7.42
C PHE A 171 5.24 16.07 -8.03
N TRP A 172 6.29 16.03 -7.20
CA TRP A 172 7.66 16.18 -7.67
C TRP A 172 7.96 15.17 -8.80
N ASN A 173 8.58 15.61 -9.89
CA ASN A 173 8.94 14.78 -11.05
C ASN A 173 7.78 13.98 -11.68
N SER A 174 6.53 14.34 -11.41
CA SER A 174 5.36 13.56 -11.85
C SER A 174 4.90 13.90 -13.26
N GLU A 175 4.23 12.95 -13.93
CA GLU A 175 3.69 13.14 -15.28
C GLU A 175 2.25 12.63 -15.42
N ASN A 176 1.38 13.39 -16.08
CA ASN A 176 -0.03 13.03 -16.34
C ASN A 176 -0.79 12.76 -15.03
N VAL A 177 -0.90 13.79 -14.19
CA VAL A 177 -1.65 13.73 -12.93
C VAL A 177 -2.93 14.52 -13.09
N THR A 178 -4.06 13.96 -12.67
CA THR A 178 -5.32 14.69 -12.58
C THR A 178 -5.90 14.57 -11.18
N VAL A 179 -6.19 15.69 -10.54
CA VAL A 179 -6.78 15.74 -9.19
C VAL A 179 -8.13 16.43 -9.25
N TYR A 180 -9.14 15.82 -8.62
CA TYR A 180 -10.49 16.35 -8.52
C TYR A 180 -10.90 16.58 -7.07
N ASP A 181 -11.67 17.64 -6.81
CA ASP A 181 -12.46 17.84 -5.59
C ASP A 181 -11.63 17.64 -4.29
N SER A 182 -10.39 18.15 -4.27
CA SER A 182 -9.41 17.84 -3.22
C SER A 182 -8.82 19.08 -2.55
N TYR A 183 -8.33 18.90 -1.33
CA TYR A 183 -7.53 19.86 -0.59
C TYR A 183 -6.07 19.43 -0.54
N ILE A 184 -5.14 20.32 -0.88
CA ILE A 184 -3.70 20.06 -0.83
C ILE A 184 -3.01 21.25 -0.18
N SER A 185 -2.29 21.00 0.92
CA SER A 185 -1.46 21.99 1.60
C SER A 185 0.02 21.58 1.55
N GLY A 186 0.92 22.51 1.21
CA GLY A 186 2.33 22.22 0.95
C GLY A 186 3.20 23.47 0.84
N GLN A 187 4.50 23.30 0.56
CA GLN A 187 5.42 24.41 0.27
C GLN A 187 5.61 24.59 -1.25
N TYR A 188 5.56 23.48 -1.97
CA TYR A 188 5.62 23.33 -3.41
C TYR A 188 4.49 22.38 -3.80
N PHE A 189 4.19 22.32 -5.10
CA PHE A 189 3.05 21.55 -5.59
C PHE A 189 3.44 20.41 -6.54
N GLY A 190 4.29 20.69 -7.52
CA GLY A 190 4.73 19.69 -8.50
C GLY A 190 5.95 20.14 -9.26
N TRP A 191 7.09 20.29 -8.57
CA TRP A 191 8.34 20.71 -9.22
C TRP A 191 8.75 19.70 -10.30
N ASN A 192 9.24 20.16 -11.45
CA ASN A 192 9.64 19.30 -12.58
C ASN A 192 8.53 18.34 -13.07
N SER A 193 7.26 18.70 -12.85
CA SER A 193 6.11 17.90 -13.30
C SER A 193 5.65 18.29 -14.71
N LYS A 194 4.91 17.39 -15.37
CA LYS A 194 4.32 17.60 -16.69
C LYS A 194 2.85 17.16 -16.67
N ASN A 195 1.97 17.96 -17.29
CA ASN A 195 0.54 17.64 -17.42
C ASN A 195 -0.15 17.35 -16.07
N VAL A 196 -0.05 18.28 -15.13
CA VAL A 196 -0.82 18.23 -13.87
C VAL A 196 -2.09 19.06 -14.05
N THR A 197 -3.25 18.42 -13.89
CA THR A 197 -4.57 19.03 -14.04
C THR A 197 -5.29 19.03 -12.69
N LEU A 198 -5.83 20.18 -12.30
CA LEU A 198 -6.62 20.35 -11.09
C LEU A 198 -8.05 20.73 -11.47
N VAL A 199 -9.04 20.07 -10.87
CA VAL A 199 -10.45 20.34 -11.09
C VAL A 199 -11.14 20.46 -9.74
N ASN A 200 -11.72 21.62 -9.43
CA ASN A 200 -12.37 21.90 -8.15
C ASN A 200 -11.50 21.66 -6.90
N CYS A 201 -10.18 21.88 -7.01
CA CYS A 201 -9.27 21.72 -5.88
C CYS A 201 -9.00 23.04 -5.16
N THR A 202 -8.73 22.95 -3.85
CA THR A 202 -8.12 24.03 -3.06
C THR A 202 -6.67 23.69 -2.81
N ILE A 203 -5.78 24.62 -3.18
CA ILE A 203 -4.34 24.50 -2.94
C ILE A 203 -3.94 25.61 -1.98
N GLU A 204 -3.33 25.23 -0.86
CA GLU A 204 -2.77 26.14 0.12
C GLU A 204 -1.24 26.02 0.11
N SER A 205 -0.55 27.15 0.04
CA SER A 205 0.90 27.24 0.14
C SER A 205 1.29 28.24 1.23
N GLU A 206 2.28 27.87 2.04
CA GLU A 206 3.02 28.82 2.89
C GLU A 206 4.02 29.65 2.07
#